data_AF-A0A535L771-F1
#
_entry.id   AF-A0A535L771-F1
#
_cell.length_a   1.000
_cell.length_b   1.000
_cell.length_c   1.000
_cell.angle_alpha   90.00
_cell.angle_beta   90.00
_cell.angle_gamma   90.00
#
_symmetry.space_group_name_H-M   'P 1'
#
loop_
_entity.id
_entity.type
_entity.pdbx_description
1 polymer ?
#
loop_
_entity_poly.entity_id
_entity_poly.type
_entity_poly.pdbx_seq_one_letter_code
_entity_poly.pdbx_strand_id
1 'polypeptide(L)'
;ANGNLTSISVGNEAFTYNAKNQTTSINGISMTYSGVDQSQRVQADGTSYVNAPFGISSQTNSSGATYYTRDNQGNLADERAPSGTFSYLFDGLGSIVGLTDSSGNLVGTERYQYDPFGNLLTNPVSPTLQSNIWRYTSGQFDSGTKLTKFGVRYDDPSVGRWTQQDPIGGSLFDPRSSNRYVYARCDPINVVDPSGRDALGCLLAGAYTIGTVLLAVGGLIGVLAAFSLLPPPWDLAGGFGALFVYVGSLTFAVGATIREYQNCFG
;
A
#
# COMPACT_ATOMS: atom_id res chain seq x y z
N ALA A 1 -7.82 5.81 21.53
CA ALA A 1 -7.15 6.56 20.46
C ALA A 1 -6.54 5.55 19.49
N ASN A 2 -6.79 5.68 18.18
CA ASN A 2 -6.44 4.66 17.18
C ASN A 2 -4.97 4.73 16.71
N GLY A 3 -4.13 5.51 17.40
CA GLY A 3 -2.70 5.62 17.12
C GLY A 3 -2.35 6.50 15.91
N ASN A 4 -3.30 7.03 15.15
CA ASN A 4 -2.98 7.91 14.04
C ASN A 4 -2.39 9.25 14.52
N LEU A 5 -1.44 9.80 13.75
CA LEU A 5 -0.85 11.11 14.03
C LEU A 5 -1.94 12.17 13.99
N THR A 6 -2.13 12.92 15.08
CA THR A 6 -3.12 14.03 15.16
C THR A 6 -2.47 15.40 15.02
N SER A 7 -1.19 15.50 15.38
CA SER A 7 -0.40 16.73 15.26
C SER A 7 1.09 16.43 15.24
N ILE A 8 1.87 17.17 14.46
CA ILE A 8 3.34 17.16 14.52
C ILE A 8 3.86 18.57 14.84
N SER A 9 4.84 18.66 15.75
CA SER A 9 5.43 19.93 16.18
C SER A 9 6.36 20.56 15.14
N VAL A 10 6.92 19.74 14.24
CA VAL A 10 7.70 20.18 13.08
C VAL A 10 6.74 20.24 11.89
N GLY A 11 6.42 21.44 11.39
CA GLY A 11 5.49 21.65 10.26
C GLY A 11 4.07 22.09 10.64
N ASN A 12 3.71 22.02 11.92
CA ASN A 12 2.40 22.41 12.46
C ASN A 12 1.23 21.69 11.76
N GLU A 13 1.44 20.43 11.37
CA GLU A 13 0.42 19.69 10.65
C GLU A 13 -0.66 19.13 11.57
N ALA A 14 -1.93 19.38 11.27
CA ALA A 14 -3.09 18.90 12.02
C ALA A 14 -3.89 17.90 11.18
N PHE A 15 -4.09 16.70 11.71
CA PHE A 15 -4.77 15.61 11.03
C PHE A 15 -6.11 15.29 11.70
N THR A 16 -7.11 14.96 10.88
CA THR A 16 -8.41 14.45 11.34
C THR A 16 -8.74 13.14 10.65
N TYR A 17 -9.44 12.25 11.35
CA TYR A 17 -9.79 10.93 10.86
C TYR A 17 -11.26 10.61 11.13
N ASN A 18 -11.86 9.82 10.26
CA ASN A 18 -13.20 9.27 10.50
C ASN A 18 -13.15 7.93 11.27
N ALA A 19 -14.33 7.36 11.53
CA ALA A 19 -14.47 6.09 12.25
C ALA A 19 -13.85 4.88 11.53
N LYS A 20 -13.59 4.98 10.21
CA LYS A 20 -12.88 3.96 9.41
C LYS A 20 -11.36 4.17 9.40
N ASN A 21 -10.84 5.09 10.23
CA ASN A 21 -9.44 5.51 10.24
C ASN A 21 -8.94 6.14 8.93
N GLN A 22 -9.85 6.68 8.09
CA GLN A 22 -9.47 7.41 6.89
C GLN A 22 -9.15 8.87 7.24
N THR A 23 -8.07 9.42 6.68
CA THR A 23 -7.65 10.82 6.89
C THR A 23 -8.63 11.77 6.21
N THR A 24 -9.49 12.43 6.97
CA THR A 24 -10.52 13.33 6.42
C THR A 24 -10.03 14.76 6.21
N SER A 25 -8.98 15.17 6.91
CA SER A 25 -8.34 16.46 6.66
C SER A 25 -6.91 16.51 7.18
N ILE A 26 -6.06 17.23 6.46
CA ILE A 26 -4.68 17.57 6.82
C ILE A 26 -4.55 19.08 6.65
N ASN A 27 -4.27 19.83 7.71
CA ASN A 27 -4.18 21.30 7.67
C ASN A 27 -5.39 22.02 7.06
N GLY A 28 -6.59 21.46 7.26
CA GLY A 28 -7.84 21.98 6.71
C GLY A 28 -8.12 21.55 5.26
N ILE A 29 -7.17 20.91 4.58
CA ILE A 29 -7.38 20.30 3.26
C ILE A 29 -8.24 19.06 3.45
N SER A 30 -9.50 19.13 3.02
CA SER A 30 -10.47 18.04 3.14
C SER A 30 -10.22 16.94 2.12
N MET A 31 -10.37 15.68 2.55
CA MET A 31 -10.21 14.50 1.70
C MET A 31 -11.36 13.50 1.89
N THR A 32 -11.76 12.85 0.80
CA THR A 32 -12.86 11.88 0.79
C THR A 32 -12.49 10.61 0.05
N TYR A 33 -13.17 9.50 0.40
CA TYR A 33 -12.85 8.16 -0.09
C TYR A 33 -14.12 7.38 -0.44
N SER A 34 -14.08 6.51 -1.46
CA SER A 34 -15.21 5.67 -1.89
C SER A 34 -15.21 4.26 -1.30
N GLY A 35 -14.22 3.92 -0.46
CA GLY A 35 -13.98 2.56 0.02
C GLY A 35 -14.14 2.33 1.53
N VAL A 36 -13.75 1.13 1.96
CA VAL A 36 -13.64 0.74 3.37
C VAL A 36 -12.32 1.21 4.00
N ASP A 37 -11.32 1.47 3.17
CA ASP A 37 -9.99 1.91 3.55
C ASP A 37 -9.59 3.21 2.81
N GLN A 38 -8.32 3.61 2.92
CA GLN A 38 -7.83 4.83 2.31
C GLN A 38 -7.33 4.67 0.86
N SER A 39 -7.43 3.49 0.26
CA SER A 39 -6.87 3.22 -1.08
C SER A 39 -7.55 4.04 -2.17
N GLN A 40 -8.87 4.19 -2.08
CA GLN A 40 -9.69 4.87 -3.08
C GLN A 40 -10.04 6.29 -2.66
N ARG A 41 -9.04 7.19 -2.64
CA ARG A 41 -9.29 8.62 -2.45
C ARG A 41 -9.97 9.18 -3.69
N VAL A 42 -11.07 9.90 -3.50
CA VAL A 42 -11.87 10.48 -4.59
C VAL A 42 -11.83 12.01 -4.61
N GLN A 43 -11.42 12.65 -3.51
CA GLN A 43 -11.21 14.09 -3.48
C GLN A 43 -10.09 14.49 -2.54
N ALA A 44 -9.30 15.49 -2.93
CA ALA A 44 -8.35 16.21 -2.08
C ALA A 44 -8.07 17.59 -2.68
N ASP A 45 -8.00 18.64 -1.85
CA ASP A 45 -7.55 19.99 -2.26
C ASP A 45 -8.25 20.53 -3.53
N GLY A 46 -9.57 20.38 -3.61
CA GLY A 46 -10.36 20.80 -4.78
C GLY A 46 -10.18 19.94 -6.04
N THR A 47 -9.35 18.91 -6.00
CA THR A 47 -9.12 17.94 -7.08
C THR A 47 -9.96 16.68 -6.84
N SER A 48 -10.66 16.22 -7.89
CA SER A 48 -11.41 14.95 -7.89
C SER A 48 -10.60 13.85 -8.58
N TYR A 49 -10.70 12.61 -8.12
CA TYR A 49 -9.95 11.47 -8.65
C TYR A 49 -10.88 10.32 -9.04
N VAL A 50 -10.57 9.66 -10.16
CA VAL A 50 -11.24 8.44 -10.62
C VAL A 50 -10.29 7.25 -10.43
N ASN A 51 -10.67 6.34 -9.54
CA ASN A 51 -9.90 5.14 -9.25
C ASN A 51 -10.22 4.00 -10.22
N ALA A 52 -9.21 3.24 -10.60
CA ALA A 52 -9.25 2.03 -11.42
C ALA A 52 -8.44 0.92 -10.72
N PRO A 53 -8.46 -0.34 -11.22
CA PRO A 53 -7.79 -1.45 -10.54
C PRO A 53 -6.29 -1.25 -10.28
N PHE A 54 -5.58 -0.52 -11.15
CA PHE A 54 -4.16 -0.21 -11.00
C PHE A 54 -3.88 1.15 -10.34
N GLY A 55 -4.88 1.72 -9.66
CA GLY A 55 -4.79 3.04 -9.02
C GLY A 55 -5.56 4.13 -9.78
N ILE A 56 -5.17 5.38 -9.58
CA ILE A 56 -5.89 6.52 -10.17
C ILE A 56 -5.71 6.52 -11.70
N SER A 57 -6.84 6.59 -12.41
CA SER A 57 -6.93 6.65 -13.87
C SER A 57 -7.06 8.07 -14.40
N SER A 58 -7.65 8.98 -13.62
CA SER A 58 -7.70 10.39 -13.95
C SER A 58 -7.88 11.26 -12.72
N GLN A 59 -7.50 12.53 -12.86
CA GLN A 59 -7.85 13.59 -11.92
C GLN A 59 -8.53 14.73 -12.66
N THR A 60 -9.31 15.53 -11.95
CA THR A 60 -9.92 16.75 -12.49
C THR A 60 -9.83 17.86 -11.45
N ASN A 61 -9.24 18.99 -11.85
CA ASN A 61 -9.14 20.20 -11.05
C ASN A 61 -9.62 21.42 -11.88
N SER A 62 -9.38 22.63 -11.40
CA SER A 62 -9.76 23.87 -12.09
C SER A 62 -9.06 24.08 -13.44
N SER A 63 -7.90 23.43 -13.68
CA SER A 63 -7.17 23.48 -14.95
C SER A 63 -7.71 22.49 -15.99
N GLY A 64 -8.52 21.52 -15.56
CA GLY A 64 -9.12 20.50 -16.43
C GLY A 64 -8.82 19.07 -15.96
N ALA A 65 -9.08 18.11 -16.84
CA ALA A 65 -8.86 16.69 -16.57
C ALA A 65 -7.51 16.21 -17.07
N THR A 66 -6.77 15.49 -16.21
CA THR A 66 -5.56 14.75 -16.58
C THR A 66 -5.84 13.25 -16.51
N TYR A 67 -5.46 12.52 -17.55
CA TYR A 67 -5.63 11.06 -17.66
C TYR A 67 -4.28 10.37 -17.54
N TYR A 68 -4.22 9.25 -16.84
CA TYR A 68 -2.99 8.48 -16.63
C TYR A 68 -3.07 7.15 -17.36
N THR A 69 -2.03 6.84 -18.14
CA THR A 69 -1.87 5.57 -18.83
C THR A 69 -0.88 4.71 -18.06
N ARG A 70 -1.20 3.42 -17.94
CA ARG A 70 -0.36 2.41 -17.32
C ARG A 70 -0.13 1.25 -18.27
N ASP A 71 0.98 0.55 -18.09
CA ASP A 71 1.26 -0.68 -18.81
C ASP A 71 0.42 -1.86 -18.29
N ASN A 72 0.63 -3.06 -18.85
CA ASN A 72 -0.09 -4.27 -18.45
C ASN A 72 0.32 -4.80 -17.05
N GLN A 73 1.38 -4.26 -16.46
CA GLN A 73 1.86 -4.56 -15.11
C GLN A 73 1.38 -3.53 -14.08
N GLY A 74 0.73 -2.45 -14.52
CA GLY A 74 0.22 -1.37 -13.68
C GLY A 74 1.22 -0.24 -13.44
N ASN A 75 2.40 -0.26 -14.08
CA ASN A 75 3.37 0.83 -13.99
C ASN A 75 2.87 2.05 -14.77
N LEU A 76 3.13 3.26 -14.26
CA LEU A 76 2.83 4.49 -14.99
C LEU A 76 3.67 4.56 -16.28
N ALA A 77 3.06 5.03 -17.35
CA ALA A 77 3.72 5.25 -18.63
C ALA A 77 3.65 6.72 -19.03
N ASP A 78 2.43 7.25 -19.14
CA ASP A 78 2.19 8.58 -19.68
C ASP A 78 1.04 9.29 -18.96
N GLU A 79 0.98 10.61 -19.10
CA GLU A 79 -0.18 11.42 -18.79
C GLU A 79 -0.64 12.24 -19.99
N ARG A 80 -1.96 12.41 -20.10
CA ARG A 80 -2.59 13.38 -20.98
C ARG A 80 -3.24 14.46 -20.13
N ALA A 81 -2.55 15.57 -19.96
CA ALA A 81 -3.00 16.75 -19.23
C ALA A 81 -3.59 17.80 -20.20
N PRO A 82 -4.29 18.82 -19.68
CA PRO A 82 -4.74 19.95 -20.50
C PRO A 82 -3.60 20.71 -21.19
N SER A 83 -2.39 20.68 -20.61
CA SER A 83 -1.18 21.31 -21.13
C SER A 83 -0.44 20.49 -22.18
N GLY A 84 -0.77 19.21 -22.37
CA GLY A 84 -0.07 18.34 -23.31
C GLY A 84 -0.09 16.85 -22.90
N THR A 85 0.58 16.04 -23.72
CA THR A 85 0.86 14.63 -23.40
C THR A 85 2.31 14.51 -22.99
N PHE A 86 2.57 13.80 -21.90
CA PHE A 86 3.89 13.66 -21.32
C PHE A 86 4.16 12.21 -20.96
N SER A 87 5.39 11.75 -21.22
CA SER A 87 5.87 10.43 -20.82
C SER A 87 6.74 10.54 -19.57
N TYR A 88 6.59 9.59 -18.65
CA TYR A 88 7.35 9.59 -17.40
C TYR A 88 8.75 8.98 -17.58
N LEU A 89 9.73 9.56 -16.90
CA LEU A 89 11.08 9.00 -16.76
C LEU A 89 11.25 8.48 -15.33
N PHE A 90 11.82 7.28 -15.18
CA PHE A 90 11.93 6.60 -13.89
C PHE A 90 13.39 6.38 -13.46
N ASP A 91 13.64 6.38 -12.15
CA ASP A 91 14.85 5.82 -11.56
C ASP A 91 14.72 4.30 -11.31
N GLY A 92 15.76 3.69 -10.72
CA GLY A 92 15.79 2.25 -10.43
C GLY A 92 14.78 1.78 -9.38
N LEU A 93 14.20 2.69 -8.58
CA LEU A 93 13.15 2.39 -7.60
C LEU A 93 11.74 2.64 -8.16
N GLY A 94 11.63 3.16 -9.39
CA GLY A 94 10.36 3.55 -9.98
C GLY A 94 9.87 4.93 -9.53
N SER A 95 10.75 5.78 -8.99
CA SER A 95 10.46 7.20 -8.77
C SER A 95 10.50 7.95 -10.08
N ILE A 96 9.58 8.89 -10.25
CA ILE A 96 9.58 9.75 -11.45
C ILE A 96 10.68 10.79 -11.32
N VAL A 97 11.66 10.78 -12.21
CA VAL A 97 12.78 11.75 -12.22
C VAL A 97 12.58 12.88 -13.23
N GLY A 98 11.55 12.80 -14.08
CA GLY A 98 11.22 13.85 -15.03
C GLY A 98 10.12 13.41 -15.99
N LEU A 99 9.76 14.32 -16.89
CA LEU A 99 8.77 14.09 -17.94
C LEU A 99 9.36 14.50 -19.29
N THR A 100 8.99 13.79 -20.37
CA THR A 100 9.26 14.22 -21.74
C THR A 100 7.98 14.63 -22.44
N ASP A 101 8.05 15.66 -23.28
CA ASP A 101 6.93 16.06 -24.14
C ASP A 101 6.73 15.08 -25.32
N SER A 102 5.69 15.32 -26.11
CA SER A 102 5.38 14.50 -27.29
C SER A 102 6.45 14.53 -28.39
N SER A 103 7.42 15.44 -28.30
CA SER A 103 8.57 15.53 -29.22
C SER A 103 9.81 14.84 -28.63
N GLY A 104 9.72 14.27 -27.44
CA GLY A 104 10.83 13.63 -26.72
C GLY A 104 11.75 14.60 -25.99
N ASN A 105 11.39 15.88 -25.88
CA ASN A 105 12.20 16.85 -25.14
C ASN A 105 11.90 16.77 -23.65
N LEU A 106 12.94 16.92 -22.82
CA LEU A 106 12.79 16.98 -21.37
C LEU A 106 12.01 18.24 -20.98
N VAL A 107 10.89 18.07 -20.29
CA VAL A 107 10.05 19.17 -19.80
C VAL A 107 10.86 20.06 -18.86
N GLY A 108 10.90 21.37 -19.16
CA GLY A 108 11.63 22.36 -18.35
C GLY A 108 13.15 22.19 -18.34
N THR A 109 13.72 21.24 -19.09
CA THR A 109 15.15 20.88 -19.05
C THR A 109 15.64 20.55 -17.63
N GLU A 110 14.74 20.06 -16.77
CA GLU A 110 15.02 19.81 -15.36
C GLU A 110 14.59 18.39 -14.96
N ARG A 111 15.12 17.91 -13.83
CA ARG A 111 14.81 16.59 -13.25
C ARG A 111 14.51 16.72 -11.77
N TYR A 112 13.64 15.84 -11.28
CA TYR A 112 13.49 15.64 -9.85
C TYR A 112 14.73 14.94 -9.29
N GLN A 113 15.11 15.31 -8.08
CA GLN A 113 16.10 14.58 -7.29
C GLN A 113 15.51 14.34 -5.91
N TYR A 114 15.62 13.11 -5.43
CA TYR A 114 15.08 12.70 -4.14
C TYR A 114 16.21 12.32 -3.20
N ASP A 115 16.01 12.57 -1.91
CA ASP A 115 16.76 11.86 -0.89
C ASP A 115 16.21 10.43 -0.72
N PRO A 116 16.85 9.57 0.10
CA PRO A 116 16.40 8.20 0.30
C PRO A 116 14.96 8.07 0.82
N PHE A 117 14.40 9.05 1.51
CA PHE A 117 13.04 9.01 2.07
C PHE A 117 12.02 9.75 1.19
N GLY A 118 12.43 10.22 0.02
CA GLY A 118 11.54 10.87 -0.94
C GLY A 118 11.41 12.38 -0.77
N ASN A 119 12.23 13.03 0.07
CA ASN A 119 12.27 14.50 0.07
C ASN A 119 12.84 14.99 -1.26
N LEU A 120 12.14 15.94 -1.86
CA LEU A 120 12.58 16.55 -3.09
C LEU A 120 13.74 17.53 -2.82
N LEU A 121 14.91 17.24 -3.38
CA LEU A 121 16.11 18.06 -3.27
C LEU A 121 16.14 19.20 -4.30
N THR A 122 15.29 19.12 -5.32
CA THR A 122 15.14 20.17 -6.35
C THR A 122 13.84 20.94 -6.19
N ASN A 123 13.84 22.22 -6.55
CA ASN A 123 12.62 23.02 -6.65
C ASN A 123 12.30 23.22 -8.13
N PRO A 124 11.44 22.36 -8.74
CA PRO A 124 11.11 22.46 -10.15
C PRO A 124 10.48 23.82 -10.45
N VAL A 125 10.88 24.42 -11.57
CA VAL A 125 10.38 25.74 -12.01
C VAL A 125 9.30 25.58 -13.08
N SER A 126 9.30 24.48 -13.83
CA SER A 126 8.29 24.19 -14.84
C SER A 126 6.91 23.99 -14.20
N PRO A 127 5.87 24.71 -14.64
CA PRO A 127 4.50 24.52 -14.15
C PRO A 127 3.99 23.07 -14.33
N THR A 128 4.40 22.40 -15.40
CA THR A 128 4.07 20.98 -15.63
C THR A 128 4.68 20.09 -14.56
N LEU A 129 5.95 20.32 -14.18
CA LEU A 129 6.61 19.55 -13.14
C LEU A 129 6.12 19.92 -11.73
N GLN A 130 5.71 21.16 -11.49
CA GLN A 130 5.10 21.55 -10.22
C GLN A 130 3.73 20.90 -10.01
N SER A 131 2.93 20.76 -11.07
CA SER A 131 1.58 20.20 -11.04
C SER A 131 1.52 18.68 -11.12
N ASN A 132 2.61 18.01 -11.54
CA ASN A 132 2.69 16.57 -11.54
C ASN A 132 2.57 15.99 -10.11
N ILE A 133 1.58 15.13 -9.94
CA ILE A 133 1.26 14.46 -8.67
C ILE A 133 2.05 13.18 -8.46
N TRP A 134 2.56 12.54 -9.52
CA TRP A 134 3.26 11.27 -9.38
C TRP A 134 4.75 11.53 -9.20
N ARG A 135 5.33 11.11 -8.08
CA ARG A 135 6.72 11.45 -7.72
C ARG A 135 7.51 10.25 -7.21
N TYR A 136 8.03 10.35 -6.00
CA TYR A 136 8.86 9.34 -5.35
C TYR A 136 8.14 7.99 -5.34
N THR A 137 8.82 6.95 -5.85
CA THR A 137 8.32 5.56 -5.99
C THR A 137 6.91 5.45 -6.58
N SER A 138 6.56 6.36 -7.52
CA SER A 138 5.22 6.46 -8.12
C SER A 138 4.08 6.72 -7.12
N GLY A 139 4.41 7.30 -5.96
CA GLY A 139 3.45 7.79 -4.97
C GLY A 139 2.78 9.10 -5.41
N GLN A 140 1.59 9.34 -4.87
CA GLN A 140 0.80 10.54 -5.14
C GLN A 140 1.20 11.66 -4.17
N PHE A 141 2.05 12.58 -4.63
CA PHE A 141 2.46 13.76 -3.88
C PHE A 141 1.37 14.82 -3.83
N ASP A 142 1.02 15.24 -2.62
CA ASP A 142 0.08 16.32 -2.37
C ASP A 142 0.84 17.62 -2.13
N SER A 143 0.75 18.55 -3.07
CA SER A 143 1.47 19.83 -2.98
C SER A 143 1.02 20.70 -1.81
N GLY A 144 -0.25 20.61 -1.40
CA GLY A 144 -0.81 21.37 -0.27
C GLY A 144 -0.36 20.86 1.11
N THR A 145 -0.14 19.56 1.27
CA THR A 145 0.27 18.94 2.54
C THR A 145 1.75 18.57 2.58
N LYS A 146 2.42 18.52 1.43
CA LYS A 146 3.81 18.02 1.26
C LYS A 146 4.00 16.54 1.60
N LEU A 147 2.92 15.80 1.81
CA LEU A 147 2.94 14.37 2.04
C LEU A 147 2.81 13.59 0.74
N THR A 148 3.30 12.35 0.75
CA THR A 148 3.10 11.41 -0.36
C THR A 148 2.12 10.33 0.05
N LYS A 149 1.05 10.18 -0.73
CA LYS A 149 0.06 9.13 -0.53
C LYS A 149 0.46 7.86 -1.26
N PHE A 150 0.46 6.76 -0.52
CA PHE A 150 0.67 5.40 -1.02
C PHE A 150 -0.48 4.52 -0.56
N GLY A 151 -1.22 3.92 -1.51
CA GLY A 151 -2.38 3.08 -1.23
C GLY A 151 -3.19 3.53 -0.01
N VAL A 152 -3.04 2.83 1.12
CA VAL A 152 -3.81 3.08 2.35
C VAL A 152 -3.19 4.04 3.37
N ARG A 153 -2.00 4.62 3.13
CA ARG A 153 -1.29 5.51 4.07
C ARG A 153 -0.71 6.77 3.43
N TYR A 154 -0.39 7.75 4.25
CA TYR A 154 0.38 8.94 3.90
C TYR A 154 1.75 8.87 4.56
N ASP A 155 2.79 9.01 3.75
CA ASP A 155 4.17 9.13 4.19
C ASP A 155 4.55 10.61 4.32
N ASP A 156 5.20 10.92 5.43
CA ASP A 156 5.85 12.22 5.64
C ASP A 156 7.36 12.04 5.40
N PRO A 157 7.86 12.51 4.24
CA PRO A 157 9.25 12.33 3.89
C PRO A 157 10.17 13.14 4.82
N SER A 158 9.69 14.22 5.45
CA SER A 158 10.50 15.08 6.33
C SER A 158 10.95 14.37 7.61
N VAL A 159 10.17 13.37 8.04
CA VAL A 159 10.47 12.50 9.20
C VAL A 159 10.71 11.04 8.80
N GLY A 160 10.57 10.70 7.52
CA GLY A 160 10.81 9.38 6.93
C GLY A 160 9.89 8.29 7.50
N ARG A 161 8.61 8.60 7.70
CA ARG A 161 7.65 7.67 8.33
C ARG A 161 6.21 7.90 7.90
N TRP A 162 5.42 6.84 8.04
CA TRP A 162 3.98 6.90 7.91
C TRP A 162 3.34 7.76 8.99
N THR A 163 2.30 8.49 8.61
CA THR A 163 1.44 9.27 9.52
C THR A 163 0.33 8.44 10.16
N GLN A 164 0.04 7.25 9.62
CA GLN A 164 -0.89 6.26 10.17
C GLN A 164 -0.20 4.95 10.53
N GLN A 165 -0.77 4.21 11.49
CA GLN A 165 -0.31 2.86 11.81
C GLN A 165 -0.58 1.91 10.65
N ASP A 166 0.36 0.99 10.40
CA ASP A 166 0.19 -0.11 9.46
C ASP A 166 -1.06 -0.94 9.81
N PRO A 167 -2.07 -1.07 8.92
CA PRO A 167 -3.27 -1.85 9.17
C PRO A 167 -3.02 -3.34 9.44
N ILE A 168 -1.95 -3.91 8.90
CA ILE A 168 -1.61 -5.34 9.04
C ILE A 168 -1.04 -5.62 10.43
N GLY A 169 -0.40 -4.63 11.06
CA GLY A 169 0.28 -4.80 12.35
C GLY A 169 1.70 -5.35 12.21
N GLY A 170 2.32 -5.67 13.34
CA GLY A 170 3.67 -6.23 13.38
C GLY A 170 3.66 -7.77 13.38
N SER A 171 4.68 -8.36 12.77
CA SER A 171 4.91 -9.81 12.74
C SER A 171 6.00 -10.21 13.73
N LEU A 172 5.80 -11.33 14.44
CA LEU A 172 6.84 -11.94 15.29
C LEU A 172 8.04 -12.45 14.47
N PHE A 173 7.85 -12.69 13.17
CA PHE A 173 8.89 -13.16 12.26
C PHE A 173 9.67 -12.02 11.60
N ASP A 174 9.14 -10.80 11.67
CA ASP A 174 9.85 -9.60 11.26
C ASP A 174 9.76 -8.53 12.35
N PRO A 175 10.71 -8.54 13.31
CA PRO A 175 10.73 -7.56 14.38
C PRO A 175 10.71 -6.11 13.89
N ARG A 176 11.19 -5.83 12.67
CA ARG A 176 11.18 -4.47 12.09
C ARG A 176 9.76 -3.99 11.79
N SER A 177 8.86 -4.90 11.41
CA SER A 177 7.43 -4.60 11.19
C SER A 177 6.68 -4.26 12.49
N SER A 178 7.27 -4.52 13.66
CA SER A 178 6.67 -4.17 14.96
C SER A 178 6.52 -2.65 15.11
N ASN A 179 7.37 -1.86 14.46
CA ASN A 179 7.16 -0.42 14.36
C ASN A 179 6.23 -0.11 13.18
N ARG A 180 4.94 0.05 13.50
CA ARG A 180 3.85 0.26 12.52
C ARG A 180 3.90 1.59 11.76
N TYR A 181 4.89 2.44 12.01
CA TYR A 181 5.05 3.73 11.33
C TYR A 181 6.25 3.76 10.36
N VAL A 182 7.04 2.69 10.28
CA VAL A 182 8.26 2.69 9.48
C VAL A 182 7.93 2.59 7.99
N TYR A 183 8.42 3.54 7.19
CA TYR A 183 8.44 3.43 5.73
C TYR A 183 9.54 2.44 5.29
N ALA A 184 9.21 1.57 4.33
CA ALA A 184 10.14 0.66 3.67
C ALA A 184 11.10 -0.09 4.63
N ARG A 185 10.64 -0.47 5.82
CA ARG A 185 11.45 -1.17 6.84
C ARG A 185 12.72 -0.45 7.27
N CYS A 186 12.75 0.88 7.17
CA CYS A 186 13.92 1.74 7.35
C CYS A 186 15.04 1.49 6.32
N ASP A 187 14.74 0.85 5.19
CA ASP A 187 15.68 0.64 4.08
C ASP A 187 15.08 1.11 2.74
N PRO A 188 14.78 2.41 2.61
CA PRO A 188 14.07 2.95 1.45
C PRO A 188 14.94 3.04 0.18
N ILE A 189 16.22 2.70 0.29
CA ILE A 189 17.14 2.59 -0.86
C ILE A 189 16.94 1.25 -1.58
N ASN A 190 16.51 0.21 -0.87
CA ASN A 190 16.36 -1.15 -1.41
C ASN A 190 14.91 -1.64 -1.44
N VAL A 191 14.00 -0.98 -0.71
CA VAL A 191 12.61 -1.43 -0.55
C VAL A 191 11.66 -0.28 -0.83
N VAL A 192 10.54 -0.61 -1.48
CA VAL A 192 9.42 0.30 -1.75
C VAL A 192 8.13 -0.31 -1.19
N ASP A 193 7.21 0.53 -0.70
CA ASP A 193 5.85 0.11 -0.29
C ASP A 193 4.78 0.91 -1.05
N PRO A 194 4.46 0.55 -2.31
CA PRO A 194 3.47 1.25 -3.11
C PRO A 194 2.04 1.16 -2.55
N SER A 195 1.76 0.10 -1.79
CA SER A 195 0.43 -0.18 -1.24
C SER A 195 0.16 0.53 0.10
N GLY A 196 1.22 0.99 0.77
CA GLY A 196 1.15 1.43 2.16
C GLY A 196 0.76 0.27 3.09
N ARG A 197 1.12 -0.97 2.75
CA ARG A 197 0.89 -2.21 3.50
C ARG A 197 2.16 -3.05 3.30
N ASP A 198 3.04 -3.12 4.30
CA ASP A 198 4.43 -3.59 4.12
C ASP A 198 4.54 -4.93 3.34
N ALA A 199 5.08 -4.86 2.11
CA ALA A 199 4.91 -5.88 1.07
C ALA A 199 5.55 -7.25 1.37
N LEU A 200 6.66 -7.27 2.13
CA LEU A 200 7.37 -8.53 2.44
C LEU A 200 6.64 -9.30 3.57
N GLY A 201 5.92 -8.58 4.45
CA GLY A 201 4.98 -9.19 5.38
C GLY A 201 3.89 -9.95 4.63
N CYS A 202 3.39 -9.37 3.54
CA CYS A 202 2.37 -10.01 2.70
C CYS A 202 2.88 -11.22 1.91
N LEU A 203 4.12 -11.17 1.41
CA LEU A 203 4.73 -12.27 0.66
C LEU A 203 5.06 -13.46 1.57
N LEU A 204 5.57 -13.20 2.79
CA LEU A 204 5.82 -14.22 3.80
C LEU A 204 4.52 -14.80 4.38
N ALA A 205 3.50 -13.96 4.62
CA ALA A 205 2.17 -14.42 5.03
C ALA A 205 1.57 -15.34 3.97
N GLY A 206 1.66 -14.97 2.68
CA GLY A 206 1.25 -15.81 1.56
C GLY A 206 1.95 -17.17 1.53
N ALA A 207 3.28 -17.21 1.59
CA ALA A 207 4.04 -18.46 1.60
C ALA A 207 3.71 -19.35 2.82
N TYR A 208 3.50 -18.75 3.99
CA TYR A 208 3.12 -19.47 5.21
C TYR A 208 1.69 -20.05 5.13
N THR A 209 0.72 -19.31 4.57
CA THR A 209 -0.64 -19.83 4.35
C THR A 209 -0.62 -21.09 3.49
N ILE A 210 0.17 -21.08 2.41
CA ILE A 210 0.32 -22.23 1.51
C ILE A 210 0.97 -23.40 2.26
N GLY A 211 2.05 -23.14 3.00
CA GLY A 211 2.75 -24.18 3.78
C GLY A 211 1.88 -24.83 4.85
N THR A 212 1.09 -24.05 5.59
CA THR A 212 0.19 -24.58 6.63
C THR A 212 -0.98 -25.36 6.04
N VAL A 213 -1.56 -24.91 4.92
CA VAL A 213 -2.59 -25.67 4.20
C VAL A 213 -2.04 -27.00 3.68
N LEU A 214 -0.81 -27.03 3.17
CA LEU A 214 -0.18 -28.28 2.70
C LEU A 214 0.08 -29.26 3.85
N LEU A 215 0.61 -28.78 4.98
CA LEU A 215 0.81 -29.62 6.18
C LEU A 215 -0.51 -30.10 6.78
N ALA A 216 -1.53 -29.24 6.77
CA ALA A 216 -2.89 -29.54 7.20
C ALA A 216 -3.52 -30.67 6.39
N VAL A 217 -3.47 -30.56 5.05
CA VAL A 217 -3.97 -31.58 4.13
C VAL A 217 -3.17 -32.88 4.28
N GLY A 218 -1.84 -32.80 4.36
CA GLY A 218 -0.98 -33.96 4.60
C GLY A 218 -1.28 -34.68 5.91
N GLY A 219 -1.46 -33.93 6.99
CA GLY A 219 -1.83 -34.46 8.31
C GLY A 219 -3.21 -35.14 8.31
N LEU A 220 -4.20 -34.53 7.65
CA LEU A 220 -5.54 -35.12 7.51
C LEU A 220 -5.51 -36.44 6.72
N ILE A 221 -4.75 -36.50 5.62
CA ILE A 221 -4.56 -37.73 4.84
C ILE A 221 -3.92 -38.81 5.70
N GLY A 222 -2.90 -38.46 6.50
CA GLY A 222 -2.25 -39.39 7.42
C GLY A 222 -3.20 -39.98 8.47
N VAL A 223 -4.06 -39.15 9.08
CA VAL A 223 -5.06 -39.61 10.06
C VAL A 223 -6.10 -40.52 9.42
N LEU A 224 -6.61 -40.16 8.23
CA LEU A 224 -7.57 -40.99 7.50
C LEU A 224 -6.98 -42.34 7.08
N ALA A 225 -5.72 -42.37 6.65
CA ALA A 225 -5.01 -43.59 6.30
C ALA A 225 -4.73 -44.47 7.54
N ALA A 226 -4.44 -43.88 8.69
CA ALA A 226 -4.28 -44.63 9.93
C ALA A 226 -5.61 -45.23 10.41
N PHE A 227 -6.71 -44.49 10.25
CA PHE A 227 -8.05 -44.95 10.61
C PHE A 227 -8.53 -46.12 9.74
N SER A 228 -8.22 -46.13 8.44
CA SER A 228 -8.60 -47.23 7.53
C SER A 228 -7.87 -48.55 7.79
N LEU A 229 -6.83 -48.55 8.62
CA LEU A 229 -6.08 -49.73 9.03
C LEU A 229 -6.58 -50.34 10.36
N LEU A 230 -7.55 -49.72 11.03
CA LEU A 230 -8.12 -50.23 12.28
C LEU A 230 -9.12 -51.36 11.99
N PRO A 231 -9.05 -52.50 12.70
CA PRO A 231 -10.00 -53.59 12.54
C PRO A 231 -11.41 -53.19 13.02
N PRO A 232 -12.49 -53.57 12.30
CA PRO A 232 -13.87 -53.36 12.78
C PRO A 232 -14.17 -54.19 14.05
N PRO A 233 -15.12 -53.78 14.92
CA PRO A 233 -16.08 -52.69 14.77
C PRO A 233 -15.80 -51.53 15.74
N TRP A 234 -15.06 -50.51 15.28
CA TRP A 234 -15.02 -49.10 15.76
C TRP A 234 -15.36 -48.76 17.22
N ASP A 235 -14.95 -49.61 18.17
CA ASP A 235 -14.61 -49.15 19.51
C ASP A 235 -13.42 -48.24 19.34
N LEU A 236 -13.64 -46.95 19.58
CA LEU A 236 -12.78 -46.05 20.34
C LEU A 236 -13.38 -44.66 20.14
N ALA A 237 -14.25 -44.26 21.06
CA ALA A 237 -14.69 -42.87 21.22
C ALA A 237 -13.50 -41.85 21.20
N GLY A 238 -12.28 -42.32 21.49
CA GLY A 238 -11.04 -41.54 21.39
C GLY A 238 -10.58 -41.21 19.96
N GLY A 239 -10.87 -42.05 18.96
CA GLY A 239 -10.44 -41.82 17.56
C GLY A 239 -11.17 -40.64 16.92
N PHE A 240 -12.49 -40.57 17.13
CA PHE A 240 -13.30 -39.44 16.69
C PHE A 240 -12.94 -38.15 17.44
N GLY A 241 -12.68 -38.23 18.76
CA GLY A 241 -12.26 -37.08 19.57
C GLY A 241 -10.95 -36.45 19.07
N ALA A 242 -9.94 -37.26 18.72
CA ALA A 242 -8.68 -36.77 18.19
C ALA A 242 -8.84 -36.10 16.81
N LEU A 243 -9.68 -36.67 15.94
CA LEU A 243 -9.99 -36.09 14.63
C LEU A 243 -10.68 -34.73 14.76
N PHE A 244 -11.68 -34.60 15.64
CA PHE A 244 -12.39 -33.33 15.86
C PHE A 244 -11.48 -32.24 16.44
N VAL A 245 -10.60 -32.56 17.39
CA VAL A 245 -9.64 -31.61 17.97
C VAL A 245 -8.61 -31.15 16.93
N TYR A 246 -8.14 -32.06 16.07
CA TYR A 246 -7.21 -31.73 15.00
C TYR A 246 -7.87 -30.82 13.95
N VAL A 247 -9.06 -31.18 13.46
CA VAL A 247 -9.79 -30.37 12.47
C VAL A 247 -10.19 -29.00 13.03
N GLY A 248 -10.58 -28.92 14.31
CA GLY A 248 -10.93 -27.65 14.97
C GLY A 248 -9.75 -26.69 15.10
N SER A 249 -8.59 -27.18 15.53
CA SER A 249 -7.38 -26.34 15.66
C SER A 249 -6.84 -25.88 14.31
N LEU A 250 -6.95 -26.74 13.28
CA LEU A 250 -6.59 -26.41 11.90
C LEU A 250 -7.47 -25.31 11.31
N THR A 251 -8.79 -25.41 11.53
CA THR A 251 -9.76 -24.44 11.00
C THR A 251 -9.53 -23.05 11.61
N PHE A 252 -9.18 -22.98 12.90
CA PHE A 252 -8.82 -21.72 13.55
C PHE A 252 -7.51 -21.14 13.00
N ALA A 253 -6.46 -21.97 12.86
CA ALA A 253 -5.17 -21.54 12.31
C ALA A 253 -5.30 -21.01 10.88
N VAL A 254 -5.98 -21.76 10.00
CA VAL A 254 -6.24 -21.36 8.60
C VAL A 254 -7.13 -20.11 8.53
N GLY A 255 -8.15 -19.99 9.39
CA GLY A 255 -9.01 -18.81 9.45
C GLY A 255 -8.28 -17.53 9.87
N ALA A 256 -7.31 -17.62 10.79
CA ALA A 256 -6.46 -16.50 11.16
C ALA A 256 -5.52 -16.09 10.00
N THR A 257 -4.95 -17.06 9.28
CA THR A 257 -4.02 -16.77 8.17
C THR A 257 -4.72 -16.25 6.91
N ILE A 258 -5.92 -16.73 6.58
CA ILE A 258 -6.73 -16.18 5.47
C ILE A 258 -7.06 -14.71 5.73
N ARG A 259 -7.33 -14.33 6.98
CA ARG A 259 -7.59 -12.94 7.37
C ARG A 259 -6.36 -12.06 7.13
N GLU A 260 -5.16 -12.53 7.46
CA GLU A 260 -3.91 -11.83 7.16
C GLU A 260 -3.66 -11.69 5.64
N TYR A 261 -3.92 -12.76 4.86
CA TYR A 261 -3.82 -12.71 3.40
C TYR A 261 -4.80 -11.71 2.77
N GLN A 262 -6.07 -11.69 3.22
CA GLN A 262 -7.06 -10.73 2.75
C GLN A 262 -6.70 -9.29 3.13
N ASN A 263 -6.11 -9.06 4.30
CA ASN A 263 -5.62 -7.74 4.69
C ASN A 263 -4.44 -7.26 3.82
N CYS A 264 -3.74 -8.18 3.15
CA CYS A 264 -2.63 -7.89 2.26
C CYS A 264 -3.04 -7.64 0.81
N PHE A 265 -3.99 -8.42 0.29
CA PHE A 265 -4.34 -8.44 -1.14
C PHE A 265 -5.79 -8.05 -1.46
N GLY A 266 -6.61 -7.76 -0.44
CA GLY A 266 -8.03 -7.39 -0.55
C GLY A 266 -8.31 -5.90 -0.45
#